data_AF-A0A7K6ZA29-F1
#
_entry.id   AF-A0A7K6ZA29-F1
#
_cell.length_a   1.000
_cell.length_b   1.000
_cell.length_c   1.000
_cell.angle_alpha   90.00
_cell.angle_beta   90.00
_cell.angle_gamma   90.00
#
_symmetry.space_group_name_H-M   'P 1'
#
loop_
_entity.id
_entity.type
_entity.pdbx_description
1 polymer ?
#
loop_
_entity_poly.entity_id
_entity_poly.type
_entity_poly.pdbx_seq_one_letter_code
_entity_poly.pdbx_strand_id
1 'polypeptide(L)'
;GPGLSQRRSPAGPARRGPGSDSEEDEEWPSLEKAAAAGERGEYCGEVVVDPEDEAAIEMFMNKNPPLRRTLADVIMEKITEKQTEVATALSEMSGCPMSQLDPRFLELYKGVREVLSKYRSGKLPKAFKIIPALSNWEQILYITEPETWTAAAMYQATRIFSSNLKERMAQRFYNLVLLPRVRDDIAEYKRLNFHLYMALKKALFKPAAWFKGILIPLCESGTCTLREAIIIGSILTKCSIPVLHS
;
A
#
# COMPACT_ATOMS: atom_id res chain seq x y z
N GLY A 1 2.33 65.33 -57.03
CA GLY A 1 2.39 64.43 -55.86
C GLY A 1 1.25 63.44 -55.95
N PRO A 2 1.52 62.13 -56.00
CA PRO A 2 0.49 61.11 -56.11
C PRO A 2 0.14 60.52 -54.74
N GLY A 3 -1.11 60.10 -54.57
CA GLY A 3 -1.57 59.32 -53.41
C GLY A 3 -2.66 58.37 -53.85
N LEU A 4 -2.25 57.18 -54.32
CA LEU A 4 -3.11 56.07 -54.71
C LEU A 4 -3.33 55.12 -53.53
N SER A 5 -4.59 54.76 -53.29
CA SER A 5 -5.02 53.69 -52.40
C SER A 5 -4.55 52.32 -52.90
N GLN A 6 -3.77 51.60 -52.08
CA GLN A 6 -3.70 50.12 -52.13
C GLN A 6 -3.52 49.52 -50.74
N ARG A 7 -4.18 48.38 -50.57
CA ARG A 7 -4.31 47.52 -49.38
C ARG A 7 -2.95 47.11 -48.78
N ARG A 8 -2.86 47.08 -47.45
CA ARG A 8 -1.88 46.27 -46.70
C ARG A 8 -2.55 45.55 -45.53
N SER A 9 -2.34 44.23 -45.50
CA SER A 9 -2.76 43.27 -44.48
C SER A 9 -2.12 43.55 -43.11
N PRO A 10 -2.74 43.20 -41.97
CA PRO A 10 -2.03 43.14 -40.71
C PRO A 10 -1.44 41.75 -40.43
N ALA A 11 -0.28 41.83 -39.79
CA ALA A 11 0.62 40.83 -39.22
C ALA A 11 0.00 39.49 -38.74
N GLY A 12 0.76 38.42 -38.95
CA GLY A 12 0.42 37.05 -38.55
C GLY A 12 0.50 36.78 -37.05
N PRO A 13 -0.06 35.64 -36.59
CA PRO A 13 0.09 35.20 -35.22
C PRO A 13 1.39 34.40 -35.06
N ALA A 14 2.05 34.66 -33.93
CA ALA A 14 3.28 34.03 -33.48
C ALA A 14 3.22 32.49 -33.51
N ARG A 15 4.28 31.87 -34.03
CA ARG A 15 4.57 30.44 -33.85
C ARG A 15 4.62 30.12 -32.35
N ARG A 16 3.59 29.47 -31.82
CA ARG A 16 3.71 28.62 -30.63
C ARG A 16 4.25 27.27 -31.11
N GLY A 17 5.41 26.88 -30.61
CA GLY A 17 5.93 25.52 -30.83
C GLY A 17 4.98 24.50 -30.20
N PRO A 18 4.83 23.29 -30.80
CA PRO A 18 4.12 22.23 -30.12
C PRO A 18 5.05 21.69 -29.03
N GLY A 19 4.73 22.05 -27.79
CA GLY A 19 5.26 21.40 -26.60
C GLY A 19 4.72 19.96 -26.56
N SER A 20 5.66 19.05 -26.36
CA SER A 20 5.50 17.65 -25.97
C SER A 20 4.52 17.49 -24.80
N ASP A 21 3.46 16.72 -25.02
CA ASP A 21 2.79 15.94 -23.97
C ASP A 21 1.97 14.84 -24.66
N SER A 22 2.70 13.82 -25.14
CA SER A 22 2.10 12.51 -25.39
C SER A 22 2.22 11.75 -24.07
N GLU A 23 1.20 11.87 -23.22
CA GLU A 23 0.99 10.93 -22.11
C GLU A 23 0.65 9.57 -22.72
N GLU A 24 1.67 8.79 -23.06
CA GLU A 24 1.52 7.35 -23.24
C GLU A 24 1.21 6.76 -21.86
N ASP A 25 -0.09 6.71 -21.55
CA ASP A 25 -0.62 5.83 -20.52
C ASP A 25 -0.14 4.40 -20.84
N GLU A 26 0.95 3.96 -20.20
CA GLU A 26 1.33 2.55 -20.19
C GLU A 26 0.18 1.76 -19.57
N GLU A 27 -0.72 1.27 -20.44
CA GLU A 27 -1.89 0.51 -20.07
C GLU A 27 -1.44 -0.84 -19.51
N TRP A 28 -1.34 -0.89 -18.18
CA TRP A 28 -0.97 -2.09 -17.46
C TRP A 28 -1.91 -3.25 -17.81
N PRO A 29 -1.39 -4.48 -18.00
CA PRO A 29 -2.20 -5.60 -18.42
C PRO A 29 -3.39 -5.84 -17.48
N SER A 30 -4.53 -6.23 -18.07
CA SER A 30 -5.71 -6.65 -17.32
C SER A 30 -5.36 -7.78 -16.34
N LEU A 31 -6.18 -7.95 -15.30
CA LEU A 31 -6.02 -9.02 -14.30
C LEU A 31 -5.92 -10.40 -14.97
N GLU A 32 -6.60 -10.60 -16.08
CA GLU A 32 -6.56 -11.83 -16.88
C GLU A 32 -5.20 -12.03 -17.56
N LYS A 33 -4.58 -10.98 -18.11
CA LYS A 33 -3.23 -11.08 -18.68
C LYS A 33 -2.15 -11.29 -17.61
N ALA A 34 -2.31 -10.70 -16.43
CA ALA A 34 -1.41 -10.92 -15.30
C ALA A 34 -1.56 -12.34 -14.71
N ALA A 35 -2.78 -12.87 -14.69
CA ALA A 35 -3.06 -14.27 -14.32
C ALA A 35 -2.49 -15.26 -15.34
N ALA A 36 -2.67 -15.00 -16.64
CA ALA A 36 -2.10 -15.81 -17.72
C ALA A 36 -0.56 -15.78 -17.73
N ALA A 37 0.06 -14.68 -17.31
CA ALA A 37 1.52 -14.62 -17.09
C ALA A 37 1.95 -15.44 -15.86
N GLY A 38 1.07 -15.65 -14.88
CA GLY A 38 1.29 -16.48 -13.71
C GLY A 38 1.11 -17.99 -13.95
N GLU A 39 0.48 -18.40 -15.05
CA GLU A 39 0.34 -19.81 -15.44
C GLU A 39 1.63 -20.43 -15.99
N ARG A 40 2.65 -19.62 -16.34
CA ARG A 40 4.02 -20.11 -16.50
C ARG A 40 4.62 -20.38 -15.12
N GLY A 41 4.29 -21.56 -14.61
CA GLY A 41 4.56 -22.02 -13.25
C GLY A 41 6.03 -21.96 -12.86
N GLU A 42 6.30 -21.15 -11.84
CA GLU A 42 7.48 -21.25 -10.97
C GLU A 42 7.23 -20.58 -9.60
N TYR A 43 5.96 -20.49 -9.18
CA TYR A 43 5.56 -19.85 -7.91
C TYR A 43 5.26 -20.86 -6.79
N CYS A 44 5.38 -22.16 -7.06
CA CYS A 44 5.11 -23.26 -6.11
C CYS A 44 6.34 -24.17 -5.88
N GLY A 45 7.55 -23.63 -5.95
CA GLY A 45 8.76 -24.35 -5.55
C GLY A 45 8.93 -24.33 -4.04
N GLU A 46 9.13 -25.49 -3.44
CA GLU A 46 9.67 -25.60 -2.08
C GLU A 46 11.04 -24.92 -2.08
N VAL A 47 11.18 -23.81 -1.35
CA VAL A 47 12.47 -23.13 -1.21
C VAL A 47 13.34 -24.01 -0.32
N VAL A 48 14.29 -24.72 -0.94
CA VAL A 48 15.36 -25.43 -0.24
C VAL A 48 16.30 -24.36 0.33
N VAL A 49 16.33 -24.24 1.66
CA VAL A 49 17.20 -23.30 2.36
C VAL A 49 18.52 -24.01 2.64
N ASP A 50 19.63 -23.35 2.33
CA ASP A 50 20.95 -23.86 2.70
C ASP A 50 21.13 -23.76 4.23
N PRO A 51 21.71 -24.77 4.90
CA PRO A 51 22.02 -24.70 6.33
C PRO A 51 22.82 -23.45 6.75
N GLU A 52 23.61 -22.84 5.86
CA GLU A 52 24.31 -21.59 6.15
C GLU A 52 23.35 -20.38 6.25
N ASP A 53 22.34 -20.32 5.38
CA ASP A 53 21.30 -19.29 5.40
C ASP A 53 20.39 -19.45 6.63
N GLU A 54 20.08 -20.69 7.02
CA GLU A 54 19.35 -20.96 8.26
C GLU A 54 20.11 -20.44 9.49
N ALA A 55 21.42 -20.69 9.55
CA ALA A 55 22.26 -20.22 10.66
C ALA A 55 22.37 -18.68 10.70
N ALA A 56 22.56 -18.03 9.54
CA ALA A 56 22.64 -16.57 9.46
C ALA A 56 21.33 -15.90 9.88
N ILE A 57 20.20 -16.49 9.50
CA ILE A 57 18.88 -16.00 9.90
C ILE A 57 18.65 -16.28 11.39
N GLU A 58 19.02 -17.46 11.91
CA GLU A 58 18.89 -17.79 13.33
C GLU A 58 19.69 -16.84 14.23
N MET A 59 20.87 -16.39 13.79
CA MET A 59 21.69 -15.40 14.52
C MET A 59 20.98 -14.04 14.69
N PHE A 60 20.05 -13.70 13.80
CA PHE A 60 19.31 -12.43 13.84
C PHE A 60 17.90 -12.56 14.45
N MET A 61 17.43 -13.78 14.67
CA MET A 61 16.10 -14.04 15.25
C MET A 61 16.14 -14.05 16.77
N ASN A 62 15.21 -13.33 17.39
CA ASN A 62 15.02 -13.39 18.83
C ASN A 62 14.41 -14.75 19.22
N LYS A 63 15.15 -15.56 20.00
CA LYS A 63 14.73 -16.90 20.44
C LYS A 63 13.53 -16.86 21.38
N ASN A 64 13.26 -15.72 22.01
CA ASN A 64 12.06 -15.45 22.80
C ASN A 64 11.35 -14.20 22.26
N PRO A 65 10.61 -14.32 21.14
CA PRO A 65 9.88 -13.19 20.58
C PRO A 65 8.80 -12.76 21.58
N PRO A 66 8.68 -11.46 21.93
CA PRO A 66 7.54 -11.00 22.69
C PRO A 66 6.26 -11.34 21.92
N LEU A 67 5.21 -11.77 22.64
CA LEU A 67 3.91 -12.10 22.05
C LEU A 67 3.48 -10.95 21.12
N ARG A 68 3.09 -11.24 19.87
CA ARG A 68 2.61 -10.23 18.93
C ARG A 68 1.39 -9.53 19.55
N ARG A 69 1.59 -8.33 20.09
CA ARG A 69 0.51 -7.49 20.62
C ARG A 69 -0.05 -6.69 19.46
N THR A 70 -1.35 -6.82 19.23
CA THR A 70 -2.03 -5.97 18.25
C THR A 70 -2.04 -4.53 18.77
N LEU A 71 -2.24 -3.56 17.87
CA LEU A 71 -2.44 -2.17 18.28
C LEU A 71 -3.61 -2.05 19.26
N ALA A 72 -4.64 -2.90 19.12
CA ALA A 72 -5.77 -2.98 20.03
C ALA A 72 -5.36 -3.45 21.43
N ASP A 73 -4.43 -4.41 21.55
CA ASP A 73 -3.93 -4.90 22.84
C ASP A 73 -3.10 -3.83 23.57
N VAL A 74 -2.22 -3.13 22.85
CA VAL A 74 -1.41 -2.04 23.41
C VAL A 74 -2.28 -0.85 23.83
N ILE A 75 -3.34 -0.57 23.06
CA ILE A 75 -4.32 0.47 23.39
C ILE A 75 -5.14 0.06 24.61
N MET A 76 -5.67 -1.18 24.67
CA MET A 76 -6.44 -1.66 25.81
C MET A 76 -5.60 -1.73 27.09
N GLU A 77 -4.36 -2.22 27.03
CA GLU A 77 -3.44 -2.28 28.18
C GLU A 77 -3.13 -0.87 28.73
N LYS A 78 -2.83 0.10 27.84
CA LYS A 78 -2.64 1.51 28.23
C LYS A 78 -3.91 2.20 28.71
N ILE A 79 -5.09 1.81 28.20
CA ILE A 79 -6.38 2.29 28.70
C ILE A 79 -6.61 1.75 30.11
N THR A 80 -6.32 0.47 30.36
CA THR A 80 -6.49 -0.17 31.67
C THR A 80 -5.53 0.36 32.73
N GLU A 81 -4.27 0.66 32.38
CA GLU A 81 -3.28 1.24 33.30
C GLU A 81 -3.63 2.66 33.76
N LYS A 82 -4.42 3.41 32.98
CA LYS A 82 -4.71 4.82 33.25
C LYS A 82 -6.17 5.12 33.61
N GLN A 83 -6.96 4.11 34.00
CA GLN A 83 -8.41 4.26 34.25
C GLN A 83 -8.80 5.25 35.36
N THR A 84 -7.86 5.80 36.15
CA THR A 84 -8.19 6.82 37.16
C THR A 84 -8.09 8.27 36.69
N GLU A 85 -7.54 8.59 35.50
CA GLU A 85 -7.34 10.00 35.09
C GLU A 85 -7.73 10.32 33.64
N VAL A 86 -8.19 9.33 32.86
CA VAL A 86 -8.19 9.41 31.40
C VAL A 86 -9.53 9.77 30.74
N ALA A 87 -10.61 9.95 31.51
CA ALA A 87 -11.86 10.45 30.94
C ALA A 87 -11.73 11.85 30.29
N THR A 88 -10.72 12.64 30.71
CA THR A 88 -10.54 14.02 30.22
C THR A 88 -9.38 14.15 29.22
N ALA A 89 -8.34 13.32 29.31
CA ALA A 89 -7.11 13.45 28.49
C ALA A 89 -7.12 12.69 27.14
N LEU A 90 -7.98 11.67 26.97
CA LEU A 90 -8.08 10.95 25.68
C LEU A 90 -8.72 11.78 24.56
N SER A 91 -9.37 12.90 24.90
CA SER A 91 -9.91 13.83 23.90
C SER A 91 -8.80 14.62 23.17
N GLU A 92 -7.55 14.61 23.65
CA GLU A 92 -6.48 15.47 23.10
C GLU A 92 -5.32 14.72 22.42
N MET A 93 -5.13 13.41 22.65
CA MET A 93 -3.98 12.66 22.08
C MET A 93 -4.31 11.88 20.78
N SER A 94 -5.58 11.73 20.43
CA SER A 94 -6.03 11.27 19.11
C SER A 94 -6.85 12.39 18.48
N GLY A 95 -6.19 13.31 17.79
CA GLY A 95 -6.77 14.55 17.27
C GLY A 95 -7.82 14.40 16.15
N CYS A 96 -8.86 13.60 16.37
CA CYS A 96 -10.23 13.85 15.92
C CYS A 96 -11.16 12.79 16.52
N PRO A 97 -12.25 13.16 17.21
CA PRO A 97 -13.33 12.23 17.51
C PRO A 97 -13.82 11.60 16.20
N MET A 98 -14.06 10.29 16.17
CA MET A 98 -14.80 9.61 15.08
C MET A 98 -16.22 10.19 14.84
N SER A 99 -16.60 11.22 15.59
CA SER A 99 -17.93 11.81 15.74
C SER A 99 -18.25 12.94 14.76
N GLN A 100 -17.44 13.20 13.71
CA GLN A 100 -17.66 14.35 12.80
C GLN A 100 -17.75 13.99 11.31
N LEU A 101 -17.90 12.71 10.94
CA LEU A 101 -18.15 12.37 9.54
C LEU A 101 -19.66 12.35 9.26
N ASP A 102 -20.05 13.01 8.17
CA ASP A 102 -21.44 13.04 7.70
C ASP A 102 -21.99 11.60 7.59
N PRO A 103 -23.15 11.29 8.20
CA PRO A 103 -23.74 9.94 8.17
C PRO A 103 -23.83 9.33 6.77
N ARG A 104 -24.05 10.15 5.72
CA ARG A 104 -24.09 9.67 4.33
C ARG A 104 -22.73 9.20 3.82
N PHE A 105 -21.65 9.87 4.23
CA PHE A 105 -20.29 9.43 3.91
C PHE A 105 -19.95 8.12 4.59
N LEU A 106 -20.38 7.94 5.84
CA LEU A 106 -20.19 6.68 6.57
C LEU A 106 -20.91 5.52 5.88
N GLU A 107 -22.17 5.73 5.47
CA GLU A 107 -22.95 4.72 4.77
C GLU A 107 -22.33 4.36 3.40
N LEU A 108 -21.83 5.35 2.66
CA LEU A 108 -21.13 5.13 1.40
C LEU A 108 -19.90 4.23 1.57
N TYR A 109 -19.03 4.53 2.55
CA TYR A 109 -17.80 3.75 2.75
C TYR A 109 -18.05 2.39 3.40
N LYS A 110 -19.14 2.22 4.16
CA LYS A 110 -19.63 0.89 4.56
C LYS A 110 -20.07 0.06 3.34
N GLY A 111 -20.75 0.65 2.36
CA GLY A 111 -21.04 -0.03 1.10
C GLY A 111 -19.77 -0.42 0.33
N VAL A 112 -18.74 0.44 0.34
CA VAL A 112 -17.44 0.13 -0.26
C VAL A 112 -16.76 -1.06 0.44
N ARG A 113 -16.79 -1.12 1.77
CA ARG A 113 -16.30 -2.26 2.55
C ARG A 113 -16.90 -3.58 2.07
N GLU A 114 -18.22 -3.65 1.93
CA GLU A 114 -18.89 -4.87 1.49
C GLU A 114 -18.40 -5.35 0.11
N VAL A 115 -18.19 -4.41 -0.82
CA VAL A 115 -17.62 -4.72 -2.13
C VAL A 115 -16.20 -5.26 -2.01
N LEU A 116 -15.34 -4.63 -1.21
CA LEU A 116 -13.94 -5.03 -1.05
C LEU A 116 -13.78 -6.40 -0.36
N SER A 117 -14.71 -6.76 0.54
CA SER A 117 -14.75 -8.06 1.20
C SER A 117 -15.06 -9.24 0.28
N LYS A 118 -15.70 -8.96 -0.87
CA LYS A 118 -16.10 -9.98 -1.87
C LYS A 118 -15.38 -9.83 -3.21
N TYR A 119 -14.53 -8.80 -3.35
CA TYR A 119 -13.88 -8.46 -4.61
C TYR A 119 -13.00 -9.60 -5.13
N ARG A 120 -13.02 -9.78 -6.46
CA ARG A 120 -12.18 -10.75 -7.18
C ARG A 120 -11.53 -10.10 -8.40
N SER A 121 -12.31 -9.41 -9.21
CA SER A 121 -11.87 -8.80 -10.47
C SER A 121 -12.73 -7.57 -10.82
N GLY A 122 -12.34 -6.85 -11.87
CA GLY A 122 -13.08 -5.70 -12.37
C GLY A 122 -12.69 -4.36 -11.75
N LYS A 123 -13.46 -3.31 -12.05
CA LYS A 123 -13.16 -1.94 -11.60
C LYS A 123 -13.55 -1.76 -10.14
N LEU A 124 -12.66 -1.16 -9.34
CA LEU A 124 -12.97 -0.73 -7.99
C LEU A 124 -13.93 0.49 -7.98
N PRO A 125 -14.77 0.64 -6.93
CA PRO A 125 -15.67 1.78 -6.78
C PRO A 125 -14.93 3.12 -6.88
N LYS A 126 -15.54 4.11 -7.54
CA LYS A 126 -14.95 5.46 -7.69
C LYS A 126 -14.65 6.09 -6.33
N ALA A 127 -15.53 5.90 -5.35
CA ALA A 127 -15.36 6.37 -3.97
C ALA A 127 -14.09 5.82 -3.30
N PHE A 128 -13.67 4.59 -3.63
CA PHE A 128 -12.43 4.01 -3.12
C PHE A 128 -11.21 4.62 -3.79
N LYS A 129 -11.26 4.81 -5.12
CA LYS A 129 -10.12 5.34 -5.90
C LYS A 129 -9.70 6.75 -5.51
N ILE A 130 -10.63 7.55 -4.97
CA ILE A 130 -10.34 8.94 -4.56
C ILE A 130 -9.74 9.04 -3.15
N ILE A 131 -9.74 7.96 -2.35
CA ILE A 131 -9.26 7.99 -0.96
C ILE A 131 -7.85 8.61 -0.83
N PRO A 132 -6.85 8.26 -1.67
CA PRO A 132 -5.51 8.85 -1.55
C PRO A 132 -5.45 10.37 -1.72
N ALA A 133 -6.45 10.99 -2.36
CA ALA A 133 -6.51 12.43 -2.57
C ALA A 133 -7.18 13.18 -1.40
N LEU A 134 -7.78 12.46 -0.46
CA LEU A 134 -8.44 13.05 0.71
C LEU A 134 -7.42 13.47 1.76
N SER A 135 -7.66 14.59 2.44
CA SER A 135 -6.82 15.04 3.56
C SER A 135 -6.91 14.07 4.75
N ASN A 136 -8.08 13.50 4.98
CA ASN A 136 -8.39 12.54 6.05
C ASN A 136 -8.42 11.09 5.57
N TRP A 137 -7.60 10.74 4.57
CA TRP A 137 -7.59 9.42 3.92
C TRP A 137 -7.49 8.24 4.91
N GLU A 138 -6.75 8.36 6.00
CA GLU A 138 -6.58 7.27 6.99
C GLU A 138 -7.89 6.96 7.72
N GLN A 139 -8.66 7.98 8.10
CA GLN A 139 -9.95 7.81 8.75
C GLN A 139 -10.95 7.15 7.80
N ILE A 140 -10.96 7.59 6.54
CA ILE A 140 -11.83 7.03 5.51
C ILE A 140 -11.45 5.57 5.21
N LEU A 141 -10.15 5.29 5.12
CA LEU A 141 -9.64 3.94 4.92
C LEU A 141 -10.01 3.01 6.07
N TYR A 142 -9.97 3.51 7.31
CA TYR A 142 -10.35 2.73 8.49
C TYR A 142 -11.81 2.26 8.43
N ILE A 143 -12.74 3.11 7.97
CA ILE A 143 -14.16 2.75 7.81
C ILE A 143 -14.36 1.60 6.81
N THR A 144 -13.45 1.48 5.83
CA THR A 144 -13.52 0.40 4.85
C THR A 144 -13.03 -0.96 5.36
N GLU A 145 -12.56 -1.04 6.61
CA GLU A 145 -12.09 -2.25 7.32
C GLU A 145 -11.13 -3.11 6.49
N PRO A 146 -9.88 -2.63 6.26
CA PRO A 146 -8.89 -3.29 5.40
C PRO A 146 -8.57 -4.75 5.76
N GLU A 147 -8.71 -5.12 7.03
CA GLU A 147 -8.58 -6.48 7.54
C GLU A 147 -9.58 -7.45 6.88
N THR A 148 -10.75 -6.96 6.48
CA THR A 148 -11.81 -7.78 5.85
C THR A 148 -11.66 -7.91 4.34
N TRP A 149 -10.71 -7.18 3.73
CA TRP A 149 -10.57 -7.18 2.28
C TRP A 149 -10.07 -8.51 1.74
N THR A 150 -10.44 -8.82 0.51
CA THR A 150 -9.85 -9.98 -0.19
C THR A 150 -8.40 -9.69 -0.58
N ALA A 151 -7.61 -10.74 -0.78
CA ALA A 151 -6.24 -10.58 -1.27
C ALA A 151 -6.18 -9.83 -2.62
N ALA A 152 -7.17 -10.07 -3.51
CA ALA A 152 -7.31 -9.36 -4.77
C ALA A 152 -7.59 -7.85 -4.57
N ALA A 153 -8.42 -7.49 -3.58
CA ALA A 153 -8.67 -6.09 -3.23
C ALA A 153 -7.41 -5.42 -2.68
N MET A 154 -6.67 -6.10 -1.80
CA MET A 154 -5.39 -5.62 -1.26
C MET A 154 -4.36 -5.32 -2.36
N TYR A 155 -4.29 -6.15 -3.40
CA TYR A 155 -3.43 -5.88 -4.55
C TYR A 155 -3.81 -4.60 -5.29
N GLN A 156 -5.09 -4.44 -5.63
CA GLN A 156 -5.55 -3.25 -6.35
C GLN A 156 -5.46 -1.98 -5.49
N ALA A 157 -5.75 -2.08 -4.19
CA ALA A 157 -5.54 -1.01 -3.23
C ALA A 157 -4.07 -0.61 -3.19
N THR A 158 -3.15 -1.56 -3.06
CA THR A 158 -1.71 -1.27 -3.05
C THR A 158 -1.29 -0.54 -4.32
N ARG A 159 -1.76 -0.94 -5.51
CA ARG A 159 -1.49 -0.20 -6.77
C ARG A 159 -1.95 1.25 -6.71
N ILE A 160 -3.18 1.49 -6.26
CA ILE A 160 -3.76 2.84 -6.20
C ILE A 160 -3.00 3.70 -5.21
N PHE A 161 -2.77 3.19 -4.00
CA PHE A 161 -2.13 3.92 -2.91
C PHE A 161 -0.64 4.14 -3.21
N SER A 162 0.05 3.14 -3.77
CA SER A 162 1.45 3.28 -4.17
C SER A 162 1.66 4.30 -5.27
N SER A 163 0.69 4.56 -6.13
CA SER A 163 0.85 5.56 -7.21
C SER A 163 0.45 6.96 -6.76
N ASN A 164 -0.60 7.08 -5.95
CA ASN A 164 -1.21 8.38 -5.65
C ASN A 164 -0.74 9.00 -4.33
N LEU A 165 -0.28 8.21 -3.37
CA LEU A 165 0.20 8.76 -2.09
C LEU A 165 1.62 9.32 -2.18
N LYS A 166 1.86 10.38 -1.39
CA LYS A 166 3.22 10.85 -1.07
C LYS A 166 3.98 9.79 -0.29
N GLU A 167 5.30 9.79 -0.38
CA GLU A 167 6.16 8.75 0.22
C GLU A 167 5.86 8.47 1.69
N ARG A 168 5.77 9.53 2.52
CA ARG A 168 5.43 9.41 3.95
C ARG A 168 4.05 8.79 4.20
N MET A 169 3.08 9.07 3.36
CA MET A 169 1.71 8.52 3.48
C MET A 169 1.68 7.06 3.00
N ALA A 170 2.38 6.74 1.91
CA ALA A 170 2.53 5.38 1.42
C ALA A 170 3.23 4.48 2.47
N GLN A 171 4.27 4.99 3.13
CA GLN A 171 4.92 4.30 4.25
C GLN A 171 3.93 3.92 5.35
N ARG A 172 3.01 4.84 5.72
CA ARG A 172 1.97 4.59 6.73
C ARG A 172 0.99 3.52 6.27
N PHE A 173 0.53 3.57 5.02
CA PHE A 173 -0.31 2.53 4.44
C PHE A 173 0.39 1.15 4.46
N TYR A 174 1.66 1.10 4.09
CA TYR A 174 2.45 -0.13 4.10
C TYR A 174 2.58 -0.71 5.51
N ASN A 175 2.91 0.11 6.51
CA ASN A 175 3.11 -0.33 7.88
C ASN A 175 1.80 -0.74 8.56
N LEU A 176 0.72 0.04 8.38
CA LEU A 176 -0.52 -0.15 9.12
C LEU A 176 -1.51 -1.12 8.45
N VAL A 177 -1.38 -1.35 7.13
CA VAL A 177 -2.37 -2.15 6.38
C VAL A 177 -1.71 -3.32 5.64
N LEU A 178 -0.70 -3.06 4.82
CA LEU A 178 -0.12 -4.11 3.98
C LEU A 178 0.73 -5.12 4.77
N LEU A 179 1.63 -4.62 5.63
CA LEU A 179 2.54 -5.47 6.41
C LEU A 179 1.77 -6.41 7.36
N PRO A 180 0.83 -5.96 8.20
CA PRO A 180 0.10 -6.87 9.09
C PRO A 180 -0.63 -7.96 8.31
N ARG A 181 -1.30 -7.57 7.22
CA ARG A 181 -2.03 -8.52 6.36
C ARG A 181 -1.12 -9.60 5.74
N VAL A 182 0.07 -9.22 5.31
CA VAL A 182 1.07 -10.17 4.77
C VAL A 182 1.53 -11.14 5.86
N ARG A 183 1.80 -10.62 7.06
CA ARG A 183 2.25 -11.44 8.19
C ARG A 183 1.19 -12.42 8.67
N ASP A 184 -0.08 -11.99 8.67
CA ASP A 184 -1.21 -12.84 9.05
C ASP A 184 -1.38 -14.00 8.07
N ASP A 185 -1.33 -13.72 6.76
CA ASP A 185 -1.47 -14.73 5.70
C ASP A 185 -0.34 -15.78 5.76
N ILE A 186 0.90 -15.34 6.00
CA ILE A 186 2.05 -16.24 6.16
C ILE A 186 1.93 -17.06 7.46
N ALA A 187 1.49 -16.44 8.55
CA ALA A 187 1.33 -17.12 9.83
C ALA A 187 0.25 -18.23 9.75
N GLU A 188 -0.86 -17.96 9.07
CA GLU A 188 -2.00 -18.86 8.92
C GLU A 188 -1.72 -19.98 7.89
N TYR A 189 -1.30 -19.63 6.68
CA TYR A 189 -1.21 -20.59 5.57
C TYR A 189 0.19 -21.16 5.35
N LYS A 190 1.22 -20.63 6.05
CA LYS A 190 2.65 -20.95 5.86
C LYS A 190 3.19 -20.69 4.45
N ARG A 191 2.40 -20.00 3.62
CA ARG A 191 2.70 -19.53 2.26
C ARG A 191 1.99 -18.19 2.06
N LEU A 192 2.46 -17.37 1.13
CA LEU A 192 1.83 -16.09 0.84
C LEU A 192 0.90 -16.20 -0.37
N ASN A 193 -0.30 -15.65 -0.27
CA ASN A 193 -1.24 -15.53 -1.39
C ASN A 193 -0.61 -14.77 -2.57
N PHE A 194 -0.86 -15.24 -3.79
CA PHE A 194 -0.34 -14.63 -5.02
C PHE A 194 -0.63 -13.13 -5.14
N HIS A 195 -1.85 -12.68 -4.81
CA HIS A 195 -2.19 -11.26 -4.89
C HIS A 195 -1.44 -10.42 -3.87
N LEU A 196 -1.19 -10.96 -2.66
CA LEU A 196 -0.39 -10.26 -1.64
C LEU A 196 1.08 -10.20 -2.04
N TYR A 197 1.62 -11.25 -2.66
CA TYR A 197 2.96 -11.24 -3.25
C TYR A 197 3.09 -10.15 -4.33
N MET A 198 2.11 -10.06 -5.24
CA MET A 198 2.07 -9.01 -6.26
C MET A 198 1.85 -7.61 -5.66
N ALA A 199 1.13 -7.50 -4.54
CA ALA A 199 0.97 -6.25 -3.80
C ALA A 199 2.33 -5.74 -3.30
N LEU A 200 3.13 -6.61 -2.68
CA LEU A 200 4.47 -6.26 -2.21
C LEU A 200 5.40 -5.83 -3.36
N LYS A 201 5.37 -6.57 -4.48
CA LYS A 201 6.13 -6.18 -5.69
C LYS A 201 5.72 -4.79 -6.19
N LYS A 202 4.42 -4.47 -6.17
CA LYS A 202 3.96 -3.15 -6.58
C LYS A 202 4.33 -2.06 -5.58
N ALA A 203 4.26 -2.35 -4.27
CA ALA A 203 4.63 -1.39 -3.24
C ALA A 203 6.09 -0.91 -3.38
N LEU A 204 6.98 -1.78 -3.88
CA LEU A 204 8.39 -1.50 -4.12
C LEU A 204 8.66 -0.42 -5.20
N PHE A 205 7.65 -0.04 -6.00
CA PHE A 205 7.76 1.13 -6.90
C PHE A 205 7.96 2.45 -6.13
N LYS A 206 7.79 2.45 -4.80
CA LYS A 206 8.26 3.52 -3.90
C LYS A 206 9.25 2.92 -2.89
N PRO A 207 10.54 2.77 -3.24
CA PRO A 207 11.53 2.06 -2.43
C PRO A 207 11.67 2.62 -1.01
N ALA A 208 11.82 3.94 -0.85
CA ALA A 208 11.97 4.56 0.46
C ALA A 208 10.78 4.30 1.41
N ALA A 209 9.55 4.33 0.88
CA ALA A 209 8.36 3.97 1.63
C ALA A 209 8.31 2.47 1.96
N TRP A 210 8.74 1.62 1.02
CA TRP A 210 8.77 0.17 1.19
C TRP A 210 9.77 -0.25 2.27
N PHE A 211 11.01 0.27 2.25
CA PHE A 211 12.01 -0.07 3.27
C PHE A 211 11.56 0.36 4.67
N LYS A 212 11.09 1.60 4.81
CA LYS A 212 10.65 2.17 6.11
C LYS A 212 9.28 1.69 6.56
N GLY A 213 8.48 1.10 5.67
CA GLY A 213 7.11 0.66 5.93
C GLY A 213 6.95 -0.85 6.03
N ILE A 214 7.83 -1.62 5.39
CA ILE A 214 7.79 -3.08 5.32
C ILE A 214 9.06 -3.68 5.95
N LEU A 215 10.22 -3.49 5.33
CA LEU A 215 11.43 -4.26 5.68
C LEU A 215 11.96 -3.92 7.07
N ILE A 216 12.23 -2.64 7.35
CA ILE A 216 12.80 -2.21 8.63
C ILE A 216 11.85 -2.56 9.79
N PRO A 217 10.54 -2.24 9.74
CA PRO A 217 9.62 -2.65 10.80
C PRO A 217 9.51 -4.17 10.98
N LEU A 218 9.61 -4.95 9.89
CA LEU A 218 9.61 -6.41 9.99
C LEU A 218 10.84 -6.93 10.75
N CYS A 219 12.03 -6.43 10.41
CA CYS A 219 13.29 -6.78 11.07
C CYS A 219 13.32 -6.32 12.54
N GLU A 220 12.92 -5.08 12.81
CA GLU A 220 12.92 -4.49 14.16
C GLU A 220 11.86 -5.10 15.09
N SER A 221 10.82 -5.76 14.53
CA SER A 221 9.75 -6.34 15.34
C SER A 221 10.21 -7.45 16.29
N GLY A 222 11.39 -8.06 16.05
CA GLY A 222 11.90 -9.20 16.82
C GLY A 222 11.06 -10.47 16.72
N THR A 223 9.98 -10.48 15.92
CA THR A 223 9.07 -11.61 15.71
C THR A 223 9.04 -12.06 14.25
N CYS A 224 9.98 -11.55 13.43
CA CYS A 224 10.19 -12.00 12.06
C CYS A 224 10.44 -13.51 12.09
N THR A 225 9.98 -14.23 11.08
CA THR A 225 10.22 -15.67 10.95
C THR A 225 11.04 -15.96 9.71
N LEU A 226 11.70 -17.13 9.67
CA LEU A 226 12.46 -17.57 8.49
C LEU A 226 11.61 -17.55 7.21
N ARG A 227 10.34 -18.00 7.30
CA ARG A 227 9.41 -17.97 6.16
C ARG A 227 9.08 -16.54 5.72
N GLU A 228 8.84 -15.61 6.65
CA GLU A 228 8.62 -14.20 6.33
C GLU A 228 9.87 -13.61 5.63
N ALA A 229 11.07 -13.88 6.15
CA ALA A 229 12.33 -13.40 5.59
C ALA A 229 12.58 -13.94 4.17
N ILE A 230 12.39 -15.23 3.92
CA ILE A 230 12.56 -15.84 2.60
C ILE A 230 11.61 -15.22 1.57
N ILE A 231 10.34 -15.04 1.93
CA ILE A 231 9.33 -14.50 1.00
C ILE A 231 9.66 -13.04 0.64
N ILE A 232 9.96 -12.21 1.64
CA ILE A 232 10.33 -10.80 1.42
C ILE A 232 11.67 -10.69 0.67
N GLY A 233 12.67 -11.51 1.02
CA GLY A 233 13.95 -11.58 0.33
C GLY A 233 13.79 -11.95 -1.15
N SER A 234 12.88 -12.86 -1.48
CA SER A 234 12.59 -13.22 -2.88
C SER A 234 12.04 -12.06 -3.71
N ILE A 235 11.40 -11.07 -3.09
CA ILE A 235 10.89 -9.88 -3.79
C ILE A 235 12.03 -8.91 -4.06
N LEU A 236 12.93 -8.73 -3.09
CA LEU A 236 14.13 -7.90 -3.22
C LEU A 236 15.05 -8.40 -4.34
N THR A 237 15.24 -9.72 -4.45
CA THR A 237 16.09 -10.30 -5.51
C THR A 237 15.47 -10.20 -6.90
N LYS A 238 14.14 -10.25 -7.00
CA LYS A 238 13.41 -10.25 -8.28
C LYS A 238 13.06 -8.86 -8.80
N CYS A 239 13.20 -7.80 -8.00
CA CYS A 239 12.83 -6.46 -8.39
C CYS A 239 14.06 -5.54 -8.46
N SER A 240 14.11 -4.70 -9.49
CA SER A 240 15.17 -3.69 -9.63
C SER A 240 14.92 -2.53 -8.67
N ILE A 241 15.87 -2.27 -7.78
CA ILE A 241 15.84 -1.19 -6.79
C ILE A 241 16.89 -0.14 -7.17
N PRO A 242 16.55 1.15 -7.25
CA PRO A 242 17.53 2.21 -7.52
C PRO A 242 18.64 2.21 -6.47
N VAL A 243 19.90 2.28 -6.91
CA VAL A 243 21.12 2.16 -6.07
C VAL A 243 21.11 3.04 -4.82
N LEU A 244 20.55 4.25 -4.91
CA LEU A 244 20.45 5.18 -3.78
C LEU A 244 19.59 4.66 -2.61
N HIS A 245 18.75 3.66 -2.86
CA HIS A 245 17.84 3.06 -1.88
C HIS A 245 18.21 1.62 -1.53
N SER A 246 19.13 1.01 -2.28
CA SER A 246 19.52 -0.39 -2.14
C SER A 246 20.40 -0.63 -0.92
#